data_AF-E9ADP5-F1
#
_entry.id   AF-E9ADP5-F1
#
_cell.length_a   1.000
_cell.length_b   1.000
_cell.length_c   1.000
_cell.angle_alpha   90.00
_cell.angle_beta   90.00
_cell.angle_gamma   90.00
#
_symmetry.space_group_name_H-M   'P 1'
#
loop_
_entity.id
_entity.type
_entity.pdbx_description
1 polymer ?
#
loop_
_entity_poly.entity_id
_entity_poly.type
_entity_poly.pdbx_seq_one_letter_code
_entity_poly.pdbx_strand_id
1 'polypeptide(L)'
;MAPPRKIDLFVARAYSRKGVQSGLFFWTVLALVFAGTFVVSKIPLGLYTPTVGFQQGKHREPPKQSIPPTPTTPAGRGIIRAYNQRIIAIGDLHGDIDRLRSTLRAANVLEKDVDAWRKGCTDVVVQLGNVVGYGPDAPEMLQLLSGLKPQALASGGRLITLSGNQELLTLSGVLEYVHPRQLNLSAGYVGLRYLYGPGGRYGRMMAEENLAVAIVSDIVFVHGGLTAAYARRGVNKLNAEWYEGAALMNLARHPFHDEESPLWDHSVVRAAMGGNCGPLSAGMAALKAKENRDINLMVVGHTTMRDGKVGTWCAGKLMTIDVAMSRYVENGGYEAFVSFLPMLKKVKRKKLVLGTAERVQTHYPLGPGVRAALLASTEA
;
A
#
# COMPACT_ATOMS: atom_id res chain seq x y z
N MET A 1 40.71 63.52 4.26
CA MET A 1 39.31 63.15 4.54
C MET A 1 38.52 63.38 3.26
N ALA A 2 38.12 62.29 2.59
CA ALA A 2 37.44 62.33 1.29
C ALA A 2 35.91 62.37 1.48
N PRO A 3 35.15 63.06 0.61
CA PRO A 3 33.70 63.21 0.75
C PRO A 3 32.95 61.92 0.37
N PRO A 4 31.76 61.66 0.95
CA PRO A 4 30.99 60.45 0.69
C PRO A 4 30.41 60.43 -0.72
N ARG A 5 30.24 59.23 -1.28
CA ARG A 5 29.77 59.00 -2.66
C ARG A 5 28.26 59.20 -2.76
N LYS A 6 27.79 59.70 -3.90
CA LYS A 6 26.39 60.07 -4.22
C LYS A 6 25.32 58.97 -4.07
N ILE A 7 25.71 57.72 -3.77
CA ILE A 7 24.78 56.60 -3.59
C ILE A 7 24.20 56.56 -2.17
N ASP A 8 24.95 57.02 -1.16
CA ASP A 8 24.49 57.03 0.24
C ASP A 8 23.40 58.10 0.51
N LEU A 9 23.32 59.13 -0.34
CA LEU A 9 22.28 60.17 -0.30
C LEU A 9 20.95 59.73 -0.94
N PHE A 10 20.95 58.69 -1.79
CA PHE A 10 19.74 58.22 -2.46
C PHE A 10 18.95 57.25 -1.57
N VAL A 11 19.65 56.41 -0.80
CA VAL A 11 19.03 55.43 0.10
C VAL A 11 18.41 56.09 1.34
N ALA A 12 19.00 57.19 1.84
CA ALA A 12 18.46 57.95 2.97
C ALA A 12 17.15 58.70 2.64
N ARG A 13 16.83 58.91 1.35
CA ARG A 13 15.61 59.61 0.91
C ARG A 13 14.43 58.69 0.62
N ALA A 14 14.68 57.38 0.47
CA ALA A 14 13.65 56.37 0.21
C ALA A 14 13.00 55.80 1.49
N TYR A 15 13.58 56.06 2.68
CA TYR A 15 13.07 55.57 3.98
C TYR A 15 12.51 56.68 4.88
N SER A 16 11.94 57.74 4.30
CA SER A 16 11.15 58.70 5.07
C SER A 16 9.67 58.29 5.04
N ARG A 17 9.20 57.68 6.12
CA ARG A 17 7.77 57.44 6.40
C ARG A 17 7.04 58.78 6.57
N LYS A 18 6.55 59.39 5.49
CA LYS A 18 5.41 60.35 5.53
C LYS A 18 4.66 60.35 4.19
N GLY A 19 3.42 59.85 4.22
CA GLY A 19 2.28 60.41 3.47
C GLY A 19 2.20 60.13 1.97
N VAL A 20 1.65 58.97 1.58
CA VAL A 20 0.90 58.87 0.32
C VAL A 20 -0.44 59.57 0.55
N GLN A 21 -0.53 60.84 0.17
CA GLN A 21 -1.79 61.55 0.00
C GLN A 21 -1.69 62.51 -1.19
N SER A 22 -1.96 61.99 -2.38
CA SER A 22 -2.69 62.77 -3.38
C SER A 22 -3.51 61.80 -4.24
N GLY A 23 -4.84 61.89 -4.14
CA GLY A 23 -5.74 61.10 -5.00
C GLY A 23 -5.45 61.31 -6.49
N LEU A 24 -4.82 62.44 -6.84
CA LEU A 24 -4.40 62.78 -8.19
C LEU A 24 -3.43 61.75 -8.80
N PHE A 25 -2.52 61.17 -8.01
CA PHE A 25 -1.54 60.19 -8.51
C PHE A 25 -2.18 58.82 -8.78
N PHE A 26 -3.14 58.40 -7.95
CA PHE A 26 -3.89 57.16 -8.16
C PHE A 26 -4.78 57.25 -9.41
N TRP A 27 -5.49 58.37 -9.59
CA TRP A 27 -6.35 58.57 -10.77
C TRP A 27 -5.56 58.75 -12.08
N THR A 28 -4.35 59.32 -12.05
CA THR A 28 -3.50 59.41 -13.25
C THR A 28 -2.96 58.05 -13.69
N VAL A 29 -2.53 57.21 -12.75
CA VAL A 29 -2.08 55.83 -13.10
C VAL A 29 -3.25 54.99 -13.63
N LEU A 30 -4.44 55.09 -13.03
CA LEU A 30 -5.62 54.36 -13.48
C LEU A 30 -6.09 54.81 -14.88
N ALA A 31 -6.06 56.11 -15.18
CA ALA A 31 -6.41 56.65 -16.50
C ALA A 31 -5.44 56.18 -17.60
N LEU A 32 -4.14 56.08 -17.30
CA LEU A 32 -3.13 55.57 -18.24
C LEU A 32 -3.32 54.07 -18.54
N VAL A 33 -3.73 53.27 -17.56
CA VAL A 33 -4.03 51.83 -17.77
C VAL A 33 -5.27 51.65 -18.67
N PHE A 34 -6.33 52.43 -18.45
CA PHE A 34 -7.53 52.37 -19.29
C PHE A 34 -7.30 52.89 -20.72
N ALA A 35 -6.50 53.95 -20.88
CA ALA A 35 -6.11 54.45 -22.19
C ALA A 35 -5.28 53.42 -22.98
N GLY A 36 -4.40 52.66 -22.30
CA GLY A 36 -3.63 51.57 -22.90
C GLY A 36 -4.50 50.41 -23.41
N THR A 37 -5.58 50.08 -22.71
CA THR A 37 -6.51 49.02 -23.15
C THR A 37 -7.41 49.42 -24.33
N PHE A 38 -7.64 50.72 -24.56
CA PHE A 38 -8.49 51.20 -25.66
C PHE A 38 -7.74 51.34 -26.99
N VAL A 39 -6.41 51.44 -26.97
CA VAL A 39 -5.57 51.56 -28.18
C VAL A 39 -5.34 50.20 -28.86
N VAL A 40 -5.51 49.07 -28.16
CA VAL A 40 -5.39 47.73 -28.75
C VAL A 40 -6.67 47.28 -29.48
N SER A 41 -7.81 47.96 -29.32
CA SER A 41 -9.09 47.56 -29.94
C SER A 41 -9.39 48.23 -31.30
N LYS A 42 -8.40 48.89 -31.92
CA LYS A 42 -8.56 49.63 -33.20
C LYS A 42 -7.64 49.11 -34.32
N ILE A 43 -7.24 47.84 -34.28
CA ILE A 43 -6.62 47.17 -35.43
C ILE A 43 -7.76 46.62 -36.32
N PRO A 44 -7.86 47.02 -37.61
CA PRO A 44 -8.90 46.52 -38.50
C PRO A 44 -8.60 45.06 -38.85
N LEU A 45 -9.48 44.15 -38.41
CA LEU A 45 -9.53 42.77 -38.89
C LEU A 45 -10.01 42.78 -40.35
N GLY A 46 -9.07 42.97 -41.27
CA GLY A 46 -9.26 42.73 -42.69
C GLY A 46 -9.61 41.26 -42.92
N LEU A 47 -10.75 41.04 -43.56
CA LEU A 47 -11.25 39.77 -44.07
C LEU A 47 -10.17 39.02 -44.86
N TYR A 48 -9.56 38.03 -44.24
CA TYR A 48 -8.96 36.90 -44.95
C TYR A 48 -10.05 35.83 -45.07
N THR A 49 -10.69 35.77 -46.23
CA THR A 49 -11.45 34.60 -46.67
C THR A 49 -10.51 33.69 -47.46
N PRO A 50 -9.97 32.60 -46.91
CA PRO A 50 -9.68 31.43 -47.71
C PRO A 50 -11.00 30.68 -47.89
N THR A 51 -11.47 30.61 -49.13
CA THR A 51 -12.48 29.65 -49.58
C THR A 51 -12.02 28.24 -49.22
N VAL A 52 -12.50 27.73 -48.08
CA VAL A 52 -12.40 26.30 -47.78
C VAL A 52 -13.55 25.63 -48.52
N GLY A 53 -13.23 25.02 -49.65
CA GLY A 53 -14.16 24.15 -50.36
C GLY A 53 -14.68 23.09 -49.41
N PHE A 54 -16.00 22.97 -49.34
CA PHE A 54 -16.68 21.82 -48.73
C PHE A 54 -16.37 20.58 -49.59
N GLN A 55 -15.25 19.92 -49.32
CA GLN A 55 -15.15 18.50 -49.61
C GLN A 55 -15.96 17.78 -48.53
N GLN A 56 -16.94 16.99 -48.94
CA GLN A 56 -17.53 15.94 -48.10
C GLN A 56 -16.40 14.98 -47.68
N GLY A 57 -15.73 15.31 -46.59
CA GLY A 57 -14.83 14.40 -45.92
C GLY A 57 -15.65 13.23 -45.41
N LYS A 58 -15.34 12.03 -45.90
CA LYS A 58 -15.80 10.77 -45.33
C LYS A 58 -15.77 10.90 -43.80
N HIS A 59 -16.89 10.61 -43.14
CA HIS A 59 -16.99 10.54 -41.68
C HIS A 59 -15.75 9.81 -41.14
N ARG A 60 -14.81 10.55 -40.55
CA ARG A 60 -13.75 9.93 -39.75
C ARG A 60 -14.46 9.39 -38.52
N GLU A 61 -14.49 8.06 -38.40
CA GLU A 61 -14.86 7.43 -37.13
C GLU A 61 -14.07 8.12 -36.01
N PRO A 62 -14.70 8.48 -34.88
CA PRO A 62 -13.97 8.94 -33.72
C PRO A 62 -12.93 7.88 -33.37
N PRO A 63 -11.69 8.28 -33.01
CA PRO A 63 -10.68 7.31 -32.64
C PRO A 63 -11.26 6.41 -31.56
N LYS A 64 -11.23 5.08 -31.77
CA LYS A 64 -11.58 4.10 -30.73
C LYS A 64 -10.91 4.57 -29.45
N GLN A 65 -11.70 4.91 -28.43
CA GLN A 65 -11.18 5.26 -27.12
C GLN A 65 -10.24 4.13 -26.71
N SER A 66 -8.94 4.40 -26.71
CA SER A 66 -7.97 3.45 -26.22
C SER A 66 -8.27 3.28 -24.75
N ILE A 67 -8.53 2.03 -24.34
CA ILE A 67 -8.65 1.69 -22.93
C ILE A 67 -7.36 2.22 -22.28
N PRO A 68 -7.44 3.13 -21.28
CA PRO A 68 -6.24 3.67 -20.66
C PRO A 68 -5.39 2.50 -20.15
N PRO A 69 -4.06 2.56 -20.33
CA PRO A 69 -3.18 1.48 -19.90
C PRO A 69 -3.43 1.20 -18.42
N THR A 70 -3.52 -0.08 -18.08
CA THR A 70 -3.68 -0.48 -16.68
C THR A 70 -2.54 0.10 -15.86
N PRO A 71 -2.81 0.82 -14.76
CA PRO A 71 -1.76 1.36 -13.91
C PRO A 71 -0.80 0.24 -13.48
N THR A 72 0.50 0.43 -13.73
CA THR A 72 1.56 -0.50 -13.33
C THR A 72 2.35 0.12 -12.18
N THR A 73 2.37 -0.55 -11.03
CA THR A 73 3.19 -0.17 -9.87
C THR A 73 4.54 -0.90 -9.88
N PRO A 74 5.60 -0.37 -9.24
CA PRO A 74 6.87 -1.09 -9.12
C PRO A 74 6.74 -2.45 -8.43
N ALA A 75 5.77 -2.62 -7.52
CA ALA A 75 5.46 -3.87 -6.83
C ALA A 75 4.96 -5.00 -7.76
N GLY A 76 4.71 -4.68 -9.04
CA GLY A 76 4.23 -5.62 -10.04
C GLY A 76 2.71 -5.73 -10.08
N ARG A 77 2.21 -6.89 -10.50
CA ARG A 77 0.76 -7.12 -10.71
C ARG A 77 0.09 -7.56 -9.42
N GLY A 78 -1.03 -6.91 -9.08
CA GLY A 78 -1.87 -7.34 -7.95
C GLY A 78 -2.76 -8.55 -8.23
N ILE A 79 -2.88 -9.00 -9.48
CA ILE A 79 -3.66 -10.20 -9.84
C ILE A 79 -2.70 -11.25 -10.40
N ILE A 80 -2.59 -12.37 -9.69
CA ILE A 80 -1.61 -13.43 -9.91
C ILE A 80 -2.34 -14.76 -10.11
N ARG A 81 -1.86 -15.58 -11.04
CA ARG A 81 -2.39 -16.94 -11.29
C ARG A 81 -1.44 -17.96 -10.67
N ALA A 82 -1.94 -18.78 -9.76
CA ALA A 82 -1.15 -19.76 -9.01
C ALA A 82 -1.89 -21.12 -8.99
N TYR A 83 -2.16 -21.71 -10.16
CA TYR A 83 -2.96 -22.95 -10.25
C TYR A 83 -2.18 -24.20 -9.84
N ASN A 84 -0.86 -24.21 -10.00
CA ASN A 84 0.01 -25.36 -9.72
C ASN A 84 0.87 -25.14 -8.47
N GLN A 85 0.88 -23.93 -7.92
CA GLN A 85 1.68 -23.54 -6.78
C GLN A 85 0.87 -23.70 -5.49
N ARG A 86 1.55 -24.06 -4.40
CA ARG A 86 1.01 -23.88 -3.06
C ARG A 86 1.06 -22.38 -2.73
N ILE A 87 0.01 -21.87 -2.11
CA ILE A 87 -0.02 -20.49 -1.60
C ILE A 87 0.20 -20.55 -0.09
N ILE A 88 1.04 -19.68 0.46
CA ILE A 88 1.27 -19.52 1.90
C ILE A 88 0.86 -18.10 2.29
N ALA A 89 0.06 -17.94 3.32
CA ALA A 89 -0.39 -16.66 3.84
C ALA A 89 0.09 -16.47 5.29
N ILE A 90 0.72 -15.33 5.56
CA ILE A 90 1.32 -14.98 6.85
C ILE A 90 0.74 -13.63 7.30
N GLY A 91 0.22 -13.59 8.54
CA GLY A 91 -0.41 -12.40 9.13
C GLY A 91 0.58 -11.32 9.57
N ASP A 92 0.10 -10.48 10.49
CA ASP A 92 0.80 -9.35 11.08
C ASP A 92 2.01 -9.81 11.93
N LEU A 93 3.15 -9.14 11.74
CA LEU A 93 4.43 -9.55 12.34
C LEU A 93 5.07 -8.47 13.22
N HIS A 94 4.72 -7.20 13.02
CA HIS A 94 5.03 -6.10 13.92
C HIS A 94 6.46 -6.10 14.47
N GLY A 95 7.44 -6.08 13.56
CA GLY A 95 8.85 -5.97 13.92
C GLY A 95 9.44 -7.16 14.68
N ASP A 96 8.85 -8.36 14.58
CA ASP A 96 9.38 -9.60 15.18
C ASP A 96 9.99 -10.53 14.10
N ILE A 97 11.30 -10.38 13.87
CA ILE A 97 12.02 -11.12 12.83
C ILE A 97 12.05 -12.64 13.11
N ASP A 98 12.08 -13.06 14.37
CA ASP A 98 12.12 -14.47 14.72
C ASP A 98 10.82 -15.17 14.32
N ARG A 99 9.67 -14.48 14.44
CA ARG A 99 8.37 -15.00 14.00
C ARG A 99 8.31 -15.13 12.49
N LEU A 100 8.84 -14.16 11.74
CA LEU A 100 8.94 -14.26 10.29
C LEU A 100 9.79 -15.47 9.87
N ARG A 101 11.00 -15.57 10.42
CA ARG A 101 11.96 -16.66 10.16
C ARG A 101 11.39 -18.02 10.49
N SER A 102 10.86 -18.18 11.71
CA SER A 102 10.26 -19.42 12.19
C SER A 102 9.10 -19.86 11.28
N THR A 103 8.21 -18.92 10.94
CA THR A 103 7.04 -19.20 10.09
C THR A 103 7.46 -19.63 8.68
N LEU A 104 8.41 -18.91 8.06
CA LEU A 104 8.88 -19.26 6.72
C LEU A 104 9.62 -20.60 6.69
N ARG A 105 10.38 -20.94 7.74
CA ARG A 105 11.02 -22.26 7.89
C ARG A 105 9.98 -23.37 8.10
N ALA A 106 9.00 -23.15 8.97
CA ALA A 106 7.91 -24.09 9.20
C ALA A 106 7.05 -24.32 7.94
N ALA A 107 6.85 -23.28 7.13
CA ALA A 107 6.22 -23.37 5.82
C ALA A 107 7.13 -24.03 4.76
N ASN A 108 8.39 -24.33 5.07
CA ASN A 108 9.37 -24.93 4.16
C ASN A 108 9.65 -24.05 2.92
N VAL A 109 9.67 -22.72 3.14
CA VAL A 109 9.95 -21.68 2.14
C VAL A 109 11.42 -21.27 2.17
N LEU A 110 12.03 -21.21 3.35
CA LEU A 110 13.46 -20.96 3.52
C LEU A 110 14.26 -22.25 3.52
N GLU A 111 15.53 -22.14 3.17
CA GLU A 111 16.51 -23.17 3.52
C GLU A 111 16.58 -23.34 5.05
N LYS A 112 16.90 -24.55 5.50
CA LYS A 112 16.78 -24.94 6.91
C LYS A 112 17.52 -23.97 7.86
N ASP A 113 18.77 -23.66 7.55
CA ASP A 113 19.68 -22.93 8.43
C ASP A 113 20.18 -21.60 7.82
N VAL A 114 19.58 -21.17 6.70
CA VAL A 114 19.98 -19.96 5.97
C VAL A 114 18.75 -19.15 5.60
N ASP A 115 18.83 -17.83 5.75
CA ASP A 115 17.80 -16.88 5.33
C ASP A 115 17.81 -16.68 3.80
N ALA A 116 17.67 -17.79 3.07
CA ALA A 116 17.61 -17.85 1.61
C ALA A 116 16.37 -18.62 1.17
N TRP A 117 15.77 -18.19 0.06
CA TRP A 117 14.63 -18.89 -0.52
C TRP A 117 15.05 -20.29 -0.94
N ARG A 118 14.28 -21.30 -0.53
CA ARG A 118 14.63 -22.70 -0.76
C ARG A 118 14.71 -23.02 -2.25
N LYS A 119 15.80 -23.66 -2.67
CA LYS A 119 16.03 -23.99 -4.08
C LYS A 119 14.89 -24.85 -4.65
N GLY A 120 14.33 -24.42 -5.78
CA GLY A 120 13.23 -25.12 -6.45
C GLY A 120 11.86 -24.97 -5.77
N CYS A 121 11.75 -24.16 -4.72
CA CYS A 121 10.47 -23.80 -4.13
C CYS A 121 9.71 -22.86 -5.07
N THR A 122 8.56 -23.32 -5.58
CA THR A 122 7.70 -22.57 -6.51
C THR A 122 6.50 -21.94 -5.80
N ASP A 123 6.50 -21.90 -4.48
CA ASP A 123 5.37 -21.41 -3.71
C ASP A 123 5.11 -19.91 -3.91
N VAL A 124 3.86 -19.52 -3.73
CA VAL A 124 3.45 -18.11 -3.68
C VAL A 124 3.20 -17.75 -2.22
N VAL A 125 4.05 -16.92 -1.64
CA VAL A 125 3.91 -16.43 -0.26
C VAL A 125 3.26 -15.05 -0.30
N VAL A 126 2.26 -14.83 0.56
CA VAL A 126 1.59 -13.55 0.78
C VAL A 126 1.77 -13.16 2.24
N GLN A 127 2.50 -12.08 2.51
CA GLN A 127 2.57 -11.45 3.82
C GLN A 127 1.55 -10.29 3.83
N LEU A 128 0.68 -10.24 4.83
CA LEU A 128 -0.54 -9.41 4.82
C LEU A 128 -0.35 -7.95 5.32
N GLY A 129 0.87 -7.43 5.40
CA GLY A 129 1.16 -6.10 5.94
C GLY A 129 1.40 -6.09 7.45
N ASN A 130 1.61 -4.91 8.01
CA ASN A 130 2.07 -4.74 9.39
C ASN A 130 3.34 -5.55 9.69
N VAL A 131 4.32 -5.43 8.80
CA VAL A 131 5.70 -5.87 9.02
C VAL A 131 6.39 -4.91 10.00
N VAL A 132 6.03 -3.62 9.92
CA VAL A 132 6.54 -2.57 10.81
C VAL A 132 5.61 -2.32 12.01
N GLY A 133 6.05 -1.47 12.93
CA GLY A 133 5.34 -1.13 14.16
C GLY A 133 5.65 -2.09 15.31
N TYR A 134 5.60 -1.57 16.53
CA TYR A 134 5.85 -2.23 17.82
C TYR A 134 7.26 -2.80 18.01
N GLY A 135 7.68 -3.83 17.27
CA GLY A 135 8.95 -4.53 17.48
C GLY A 135 10.17 -3.80 16.89
N PRO A 136 11.40 -4.09 17.39
CA PRO A 136 12.63 -3.41 16.99
C PRO A 136 13.19 -3.87 15.63
N ASP A 137 12.74 -5.03 15.10
CA ASP A 137 13.45 -5.71 14.01
C ASP A 137 12.88 -5.37 12.61
N ALA A 138 12.01 -4.36 12.52
CA ALA A 138 11.43 -3.91 11.26
C ALA A 138 12.47 -3.64 10.14
N PRO A 139 13.62 -2.98 10.40
CA PRO A 139 14.68 -2.83 9.40
C PRO A 139 15.16 -4.15 8.80
N GLU A 140 15.37 -5.16 9.64
CA GLU A 140 15.88 -6.47 9.23
C GLU A 140 14.83 -7.26 8.46
N MET A 141 13.57 -7.20 8.91
CA MET A 141 12.44 -7.83 8.22
C MET A 141 12.22 -7.28 6.82
N LEU A 142 12.23 -5.95 6.66
CA LEU A 142 12.08 -5.32 5.34
C LEU A 142 13.21 -5.74 4.39
N GLN A 143 14.45 -5.80 4.89
CA GLN A 143 15.60 -6.26 4.10
C GLN A 143 15.50 -7.73 3.73
N LEU A 144 15.10 -8.60 4.67
CA LEU A 144 14.92 -10.02 4.40
C LEU A 144 13.83 -10.24 3.35
N LEU A 145 12.65 -9.63 3.52
CA LEU A 145 11.54 -9.76 2.57
C LEU A 145 11.93 -9.24 1.18
N SER A 146 12.53 -8.05 1.10
CA SER A 146 13.02 -7.48 -0.16
C SER A 146 14.05 -8.40 -0.84
N GLY A 147 15.00 -8.95 -0.08
CA GLY A 147 16.03 -9.87 -0.58
C GLY A 147 15.48 -11.24 -1.03
N LEU A 148 14.39 -11.73 -0.44
CA LEU A 148 13.76 -12.99 -0.82
C LEU A 148 12.93 -12.90 -2.09
N LYS A 149 12.37 -11.73 -2.43
CA LYS A 149 11.54 -11.53 -3.65
C LYS A 149 12.25 -11.96 -4.95
N PRO A 150 13.48 -11.51 -5.25
CA PRO A 150 14.17 -11.95 -6.47
C PRO A 150 14.53 -13.45 -6.44
N GLN A 151 14.87 -14.00 -5.27
CA GLN A 151 15.18 -15.42 -5.13
C GLN A 151 13.95 -16.32 -5.37
N ALA A 152 12.79 -15.89 -4.85
CA ALA A 152 11.50 -16.54 -5.10
C ALA A 152 11.17 -16.55 -6.59
N LEU A 153 11.32 -15.41 -7.25
CA LEU A 153 11.08 -15.28 -8.68
C LEU A 153 12.00 -16.18 -9.51
N ALA A 154 13.28 -16.24 -9.17
CA ALA A 154 14.26 -17.11 -9.83
C ALA A 154 13.95 -18.60 -9.66
N SER A 155 13.28 -18.98 -8.56
CA SER A 155 12.83 -20.37 -8.32
C SER A 155 11.47 -20.69 -8.96
N GLY A 156 10.85 -19.74 -9.67
CA GLY A 156 9.50 -19.88 -10.22
C GLY A 156 8.37 -19.70 -9.21
N GLY A 157 8.71 -19.29 -7.99
CA GLY A 157 7.76 -18.89 -6.94
C GLY A 157 7.52 -17.38 -6.93
N ARG A 158 6.94 -16.91 -5.83
CA ARG A 158 6.71 -15.48 -5.61
C ARG A 158 6.59 -15.15 -4.14
N LEU A 159 7.13 -14.00 -3.73
CA LEU A 159 6.83 -13.39 -2.44
C LEU A 159 6.10 -12.07 -2.70
N ILE A 160 4.89 -11.96 -2.14
CA ILE A 160 4.00 -10.80 -2.22
C ILE A 160 3.92 -10.24 -0.82
N THR A 161 4.23 -8.96 -0.66
CA THR A 161 4.01 -8.23 0.59
C THR A 161 2.87 -7.25 0.37
N LEU A 162 1.93 -7.23 1.30
CA LEU A 162 0.91 -6.20 1.36
C LEU A 162 1.37 -5.09 2.30
N SER A 163 0.75 -3.93 2.18
CA SER A 163 0.82 -2.89 3.20
C SER A 163 -0.35 -3.03 4.15
N GLY A 164 -0.12 -2.73 5.42
CA GLY A 164 -1.14 -2.50 6.44
C GLY A 164 -1.16 -1.06 6.90
N ASN A 165 -1.91 -0.82 7.97
CA ASN A 165 -1.99 0.52 8.55
C ASN A 165 -0.66 0.99 9.15
N GLN A 166 0.18 0.08 9.68
CA GLN A 166 1.47 0.47 10.25
C GLN A 166 2.45 0.98 9.18
N GLU A 167 2.47 0.37 7.98
CA GLU A 167 3.25 0.90 6.86
C GLU A 167 2.76 2.30 6.46
N LEU A 168 1.44 2.51 6.41
CA LEU A 168 0.86 3.82 6.10
C LEU A 168 1.24 4.88 7.14
N LEU A 169 1.07 4.59 8.42
CA LEU A 169 1.39 5.50 9.52
C LEU A 169 2.86 5.88 9.48
N THR A 170 3.72 4.88 9.34
CA THR A 170 5.18 5.05 9.28
C THR A 170 5.60 5.92 8.08
N LEU A 171 5.10 5.62 6.88
CA LEU A 171 5.35 6.43 5.66
C LEU A 171 4.82 7.86 5.77
N SER A 172 3.72 8.05 6.51
CA SER A 172 3.10 9.34 6.76
C SER A 172 3.79 10.16 7.85
N GLY A 173 4.83 9.61 8.49
CA GLY A 173 5.58 10.27 9.56
C GLY A 173 4.93 10.19 10.94
N VAL A 174 3.92 9.34 11.11
CA VAL A 174 3.34 8.98 12.42
C VAL A 174 4.17 7.85 13.00
N LEU A 175 5.08 8.19 13.91
CA LEU A 175 6.15 7.30 14.38
C LEU A 175 6.00 6.86 15.85
N GLU A 176 4.84 7.13 16.46
CA GLU A 176 4.57 6.80 17.86
C GLU A 176 4.54 5.28 18.15
N TYR A 177 4.29 4.46 17.12
CA TYR A 177 4.29 3.00 17.21
C TYR A 177 5.67 2.37 16.99
N VAL A 178 6.71 3.16 16.70
CA VAL A 178 8.06 2.64 16.47
C VAL A 178 8.72 2.27 17.80
N HIS A 179 9.35 1.09 17.84
CA HIS A 179 10.05 0.62 19.05
C HIS A 179 11.11 1.64 19.53
N PRO A 180 11.24 1.92 20.84
CA PRO A 180 12.25 2.84 21.37
C PRO A 180 13.69 2.54 20.92
N ARG A 181 14.04 1.25 20.77
CA ARG A 181 15.36 0.85 20.25
C ARG A 181 15.63 1.42 18.84
N GLN A 182 14.65 1.39 17.95
CA GLN A 182 14.81 1.97 16.60
C GLN A 182 14.95 3.48 16.66
N LEU A 183 14.19 4.16 17.54
CA LEU A 183 14.31 5.59 17.76
C LEU A 183 15.73 5.97 18.21
N ASN A 184 16.28 5.24 19.19
CA ASN A 184 17.63 5.46 19.71
C ASN A 184 18.72 5.22 18.66
N LEU A 185 18.62 4.11 17.91
CA LEU A 185 19.58 3.77 16.85
C LEU A 185 19.52 4.72 15.64
N SER A 186 18.41 5.44 15.47
CA SER A 186 18.20 6.35 14.34
C SER A 186 18.43 7.82 14.69
N ALA A 187 19.11 8.13 15.79
CA ALA A 187 19.29 9.52 16.27
C ALA A 187 17.95 10.29 16.41
N GLY A 188 16.91 9.60 16.88
CA GLY A 188 15.59 10.17 17.11
C GLY A 188 14.70 10.24 15.87
N TYR A 189 13.63 11.04 15.96
CA TYR A 189 12.59 11.12 14.94
C TYR A 189 13.09 11.64 13.58
N VAL A 190 14.15 12.45 13.57
CA VAL A 190 14.71 12.98 12.32
C VAL A 190 15.31 11.85 11.48
N GLY A 191 16.12 10.98 12.08
CA GLY A 191 16.68 9.85 11.33
C GLY A 191 15.63 8.79 11.01
N LEU A 192 14.63 8.57 11.87
CA LEU A 192 13.49 7.72 11.48
C LEU A 192 12.76 8.27 10.25
N ARG A 193 12.46 9.57 10.18
CA ARG A 193 11.85 10.18 8.99
C ARG A 193 12.74 10.06 7.76
N TYR A 194 14.06 10.19 7.93
CA TYR A 194 15.00 9.99 6.83
C TYR A 194 15.01 8.54 6.30
N LEU A 195 14.90 7.55 7.19
CA LEU A 195 14.94 6.13 6.84
C LEU A 195 13.60 5.60 6.31
N TYR A 196 12.49 6.04 6.90
CA TYR A 196 11.15 5.51 6.68
C TYR A 196 10.23 6.43 5.87
N GLY A 197 10.55 7.71 5.72
CA GLY A 197 9.81 8.61 4.84
C GLY A 197 9.89 8.17 3.38
N PRO A 198 9.11 8.79 2.46
CA PRO A 198 8.93 8.28 1.09
C PRO A 198 10.22 8.10 0.28
N GLY A 199 11.22 8.95 0.50
CA GLY A 199 12.53 8.84 -0.13
C GLY A 199 13.56 8.02 0.64
N GLY A 200 13.22 7.50 1.81
CA GLY A 200 14.10 6.74 2.69
C GLY A 200 14.32 5.31 2.24
N ARG A 201 15.38 4.66 2.73
CA ARG A 201 15.73 3.28 2.36
C ARG A 201 14.56 2.30 2.64
N TYR A 202 13.99 2.36 3.83
CA TYR A 202 12.89 1.48 4.24
C TYR A 202 11.54 1.97 3.72
N GLY A 203 11.36 3.30 3.60
CA GLY A 203 10.18 3.88 2.98
C GLY A 203 9.98 3.40 1.55
N ARG A 204 11.04 3.42 0.73
CA ARG A 204 10.98 2.89 -0.65
C ARG A 204 10.63 1.40 -0.69
N MET A 205 11.18 0.57 0.19
CA MET A 205 10.82 -0.85 0.25
C MET A 205 9.31 -1.05 0.47
N MET A 206 8.70 -0.28 1.38
CA MET A 206 7.25 -0.35 1.63
C MET A 206 6.42 0.24 0.49
N ALA A 207 6.83 1.40 -0.05
CA ALA A 207 6.08 2.08 -1.10
C ALA A 207 6.15 1.33 -2.44
N GLU A 208 7.35 0.94 -2.86
CA GLU A 208 7.62 0.39 -4.18
C GLU A 208 7.39 -1.11 -4.25
N GLU A 209 7.52 -1.86 -3.16
CA GLU A 209 7.46 -3.32 -3.22
C GLU A 209 6.22 -3.95 -2.60
N ASN A 210 5.35 -3.17 -1.94
CA ASN A 210 4.09 -3.66 -1.38
C ASN A 210 2.90 -3.31 -2.26
N LEU A 211 1.84 -4.11 -2.11
CA LEU A 211 0.53 -3.87 -2.69
C LEU A 211 -0.49 -3.55 -1.57
N ALA A 212 -1.56 -2.82 -1.86
CA ALA A 212 -2.67 -2.68 -0.91
C ALA A 212 -3.60 -3.90 -0.95
N VAL A 213 -3.79 -4.50 -2.13
CA VAL A 213 -4.67 -5.66 -2.34
C VAL A 213 -4.04 -6.59 -3.36
N ALA A 214 -4.11 -7.90 -3.10
CA ALA A 214 -3.69 -8.92 -4.06
C ALA A 214 -4.78 -9.99 -4.26
N ILE A 215 -4.97 -10.42 -5.50
CA ILE A 215 -5.73 -11.64 -5.83
C ILE A 215 -4.73 -12.70 -6.27
N VAL A 216 -4.73 -13.84 -5.61
CA VAL A 216 -3.97 -15.02 -6.04
C VAL A 216 -4.97 -16.12 -6.40
N SER A 217 -5.09 -16.39 -7.70
CA SER A 217 -6.09 -17.28 -8.30
C SER A 217 -7.53 -16.82 -8.04
N ASP A 218 -8.15 -17.34 -6.98
CA ASP A 218 -9.55 -17.21 -6.55
C ASP A 218 -9.67 -16.67 -5.11
N ILE A 219 -8.56 -16.23 -4.52
CA ILE A 219 -8.47 -15.73 -3.15
C ILE A 219 -8.02 -14.26 -3.20
N VAL A 220 -8.74 -13.39 -2.49
CA VAL A 220 -8.31 -12.00 -2.27
C VAL A 220 -7.64 -11.87 -0.91
N PHE A 221 -6.49 -11.22 -0.89
CA PHE A 221 -5.71 -10.89 0.29
C PHE A 221 -5.71 -9.37 0.47
N VAL A 222 -6.04 -8.94 1.68
CA VAL A 222 -6.13 -7.53 2.09
C VAL A 222 -5.75 -7.44 3.56
N HIS A 223 -5.26 -6.29 4.02
CA HIS A 223 -4.82 -6.15 5.41
C HIS A 223 -5.99 -6.14 6.39
N GLY A 224 -6.89 -5.15 6.32
CA GLY A 224 -8.05 -5.01 7.22
C GLY A 224 -9.28 -5.75 6.70
N GLY A 225 -9.85 -5.23 5.63
CA GLY A 225 -11.06 -5.75 4.99
C GLY A 225 -11.31 -5.01 3.69
N LEU A 226 -12.00 -5.65 2.74
CA LEU A 226 -12.31 -5.02 1.46
C LEU A 226 -13.81 -4.74 1.35
N THR A 227 -14.19 -3.53 1.73
CA THR A 227 -15.57 -3.04 1.63
C THR A 227 -16.02 -2.96 0.16
N ALA A 228 -17.33 -2.97 -0.07
CA ALA A 228 -17.88 -2.85 -1.42
C ALA A 228 -17.48 -1.52 -2.10
N ALA A 229 -17.31 -0.44 -1.32
CA ALA A 229 -16.87 0.85 -1.83
C ALA A 229 -15.47 0.79 -2.46
N TYR A 230 -14.52 0.16 -1.75
CA TYR A 230 -13.17 -0.02 -2.25
C TYR A 230 -13.07 -1.11 -3.32
N ALA A 231 -13.78 -2.23 -3.16
CA ALA A 231 -13.82 -3.31 -4.13
C ALA A 231 -14.21 -2.86 -5.54
N ARG A 232 -15.16 -1.91 -5.66
CA ARG A 232 -15.59 -1.34 -6.96
C ARG A 232 -14.48 -0.60 -7.71
N ARG A 233 -13.44 -0.12 -7.03
CA ARG A 233 -12.29 0.57 -7.65
C ARG A 233 -11.41 -0.39 -8.43
N GLY A 234 -11.31 -1.64 -7.97
CA GLY A 234 -10.52 -2.71 -8.57
C GLY A 234 -9.06 -2.69 -8.14
N VAL A 235 -8.42 -3.85 -8.19
CA VAL A 235 -7.11 -4.14 -7.61
C VAL A 235 -6.02 -3.22 -8.17
N ASN A 236 -5.97 -3.02 -9.48
CA ASN A 236 -4.92 -2.20 -10.09
C ASN A 236 -5.03 -0.73 -9.69
N LYS A 237 -6.26 -0.21 -9.55
CA LYS A 237 -6.49 1.17 -9.11
C LYS A 237 -6.09 1.35 -7.65
N LEU A 238 -6.50 0.42 -6.78
CA LEU A 238 -6.14 0.45 -5.36
C LEU A 238 -4.61 0.42 -5.16
N ASN A 239 -3.92 -0.43 -5.91
CA ASN A 239 -2.46 -0.51 -5.81
C ASN A 239 -1.76 0.73 -6.37
N ALA A 240 -2.29 1.37 -7.43
CA ALA A 240 -1.77 2.65 -7.90
C ALA A 240 -1.97 3.76 -6.85
N GLU A 241 -3.13 3.81 -6.21
CA GLU A 241 -3.44 4.80 -5.17
C GLU A 241 -2.61 4.61 -3.91
N TRP A 242 -2.26 3.37 -3.56
CA TRP A 242 -1.23 3.08 -2.56
C TRP A 242 0.10 3.74 -2.93
N TYR A 243 0.60 3.42 -4.12
CA TYR A 243 1.92 3.85 -4.56
C TYR A 243 2.02 5.38 -4.66
N GLU A 244 1.01 6.02 -5.25
CA GLU A 244 0.94 7.48 -5.36
C GLU A 244 0.76 8.15 -3.99
N GLY A 245 -0.07 7.57 -3.12
CA GLY A 245 -0.31 8.07 -1.78
C GLY A 245 0.92 7.98 -0.87
N ALA A 246 1.72 6.92 -1.02
CA ALA A 246 2.93 6.70 -0.24
C ALA A 246 3.97 7.84 -0.40
N ALA A 247 3.87 8.64 -1.46
CA ALA A 247 4.74 9.80 -1.68
C ALA A 247 4.37 11.05 -0.85
N LEU A 248 3.16 11.09 -0.26
CA LEU A 248 2.59 12.34 0.28
C LEU A 248 3.08 12.73 1.68
N MET A 249 3.78 11.83 2.40
CA MET A 249 4.21 11.97 3.82
C MET A 249 3.18 12.73 4.68
N ASN A 250 1.90 12.41 4.48
CA ASN A 250 0.77 13.11 5.10
C ASN A 250 -0.42 12.16 5.14
N LEU A 251 -0.76 11.68 6.33
CA LEU A 251 -1.81 10.69 6.52
C LEU A 251 -3.15 11.21 5.99
N ALA A 252 -3.56 12.43 6.35
CA ALA A 252 -4.86 12.99 5.99
C ALA A 252 -5.07 13.18 4.48
N ARG A 253 -4.00 13.16 3.68
CA ARG A 253 -4.07 13.24 2.22
C ARG A 253 -3.95 11.88 1.53
N HIS A 254 -3.63 10.82 2.27
CA HIS A 254 -3.49 9.50 1.69
C HIS A 254 -4.86 8.94 1.25
N PRO A 255 -5.00 8.28 0.09
CA PRO A 255 -6.26 7.67 -0.34
C PRO A 255 -6.84 6.58 0.56
N PHE A 256 -6.11 6.16 1.59
CA PHE A 256 -6.44 5.08 2.54
C PHE A 256 -6.31 5.54 4.00
N HIS A 257 -6.59 6.83 4.25
CA HIS A 257 -6.54 7.39 5.59
C HIS A 257 -7.78 7.05 6.42
N ASP A 258 -8.88 6.67 5.78
CA ASP A 258 -10.15 6.37 6.42
C ASP A 258 -10.27 4.91 6.88
N GLU A 259 -11.16 4.72 7.85
CA GLU A 259 -11.48 3.44 8.50
C GLU A 259 -12.13 2.42 7.57
N GLU A 260 -12.67 2.81 6.42
CA GLU A 260 -13.27 1.86 5.45
C GLU A 260 -12.24 1.33 4.45
N SER A 261 -11.02 1.86 4.50
CA SER A 261 -9.97 1.54 3.54
C SER A 261 -9.41 0.13 3.74
N PRO A 262 -8.80 -0.46 2.69
CA PRO A 262 -8.23 -1.80 2.76
C PRO A 262 -7.17 -2.00 3.86
N LEU A 263 -6.60 -0.90 4.36
CA LEU A 263 -5.56 -0.90 5.38
C LEU A 263 -6.10 -0.79 6.81
N TRP A 264 -7.37 -0.41 7.00
CA TRP A 264 -7.94 -0.13 8.33
C TRP A 264 -9.27 -0.83 8.61
N ASP A 265 -9.98 -1.29 7.57
CA ASP A 265 -11.33 -1.80 7.74
C ASP A 265 -11.40 -2.97 8.73
N HIS A 266 -12.12 -2.73 9.83
CA HIS A 266 -12.55 -3.77 10.74
C HIS A 266 -14.02 -4.16 10.54
N SER A 267 -14.79 -3.40 9.76
CA SER A 267 -16.25 -3.54 9.71
C SER A 267 -16.67 -4.87 9.10
N VAL A 268 -15.96 -5.35 8.06
CA VAL A 268 -16.24 -6.65 7.42
C VAL A 268 -16.02 -7.79 8.41
N VAL A 269 -14.91 -7.78 9.14
CA VAL A 269 -14.58 -8.83 10.12
C VAL A 269 -15.52 -8.78 11.32
N ARG A 270 -15.73 -7.60 11.92
CA ARG A 270 -16.61 -7.43 13.08
C ARG A 270 -18.04 -7.88 12.77
N ALA A 271 -18.57 -7.55 11.60
CA ALA A 271 -19.89 -8.01 11.18
C ALA A 271 -19.93 -9.54 11.07
N ALA A 272 -18.91 -10.15 10.45
CA ALA A 272 -18.84 -11.60 10.29
C ALA A 272 -18.72 -12.35 11.62
N MET A 273 -17.95 -11.83 12.58
CA MET A 273 -17.87 -12.36 13.95
C MET A 273 -19.22 -12.29 14.67
N GLY A 274 -20.02 -11.27 14.39
CA GLY A 274 -21.42 -11.14 14.86
C GLY A 274 -22.44 -11.96 14.07
N GLY A 275 -22.01 -12.83 13.13
CA GLY A 275 -22.89 -13.66 12.31
C GLY A 275 -23.50 -12.96 11.09
N ASN A 276 -23.15 -11.69 10.82
CA ASN A 276 -23.61 -10.94 9.66
C ASN A 276 -22.58 -10.96 8.52
N CYS A 277 -22.86 -11.77 7.50
CA CYS A 277 -22.02 -11.90 6.31
C CYS A 277 -22.36 -10.93 5.16
N GLY A 278 -23.28 -9.98 5.39
CA GLY A 278 -23.70 -8.99 4.40
C GLY A 278 -22.55 -8.14 3.86
N PRO A 279 -21.75 -7.48 4.72
CA PRO A 279 -20.63 -6.65 4.27
C PRO A 279 -19.60 -7.41 3.43
N LEU A 280 -19.22 -8.61 3.88
CA LEU A 280 -18.33 -9.51 3.13
C LEU A 280 -18.92 -9.84 1.75
N SER A 281 -20.18 -10.26 1.71
CA SER A 281 -20.84 -10.66 0.46
C SER A 281 -20.92 -9.50 -0.54
N ALA A 282 -21.20 -8.28 -0.06
CA ALA A 282 -21.21 -7.08 -0.87
C ALA A 282 -19.82 -6.72 -1.42
N GLY A 283 -18.77 -6.81 -0.60
CA GLY A 283 -17.38 -6.60 -1.02
C GLY A 283 -16.94 -7.60 -2.10
N MET A 284 -17.19 -8.89 -1.85
CA MET A 284 -16.83 -9.97 -2.77
C MET A 284 -17.60 -9.88 -4.10
N ALA A 285 -18.89 -9.55 -4.07
CA ALA A 285 -19.70 -9.35 -5.28
C ALA A 285 -19.23 -8.15 -6.10
N ALA A 286 -18.93 -7.02 -5.44
CA ALA A 286 -18.37 -5.84 -6.08
C ALA A 286 -17.02 -6.14 -6.75
N LEU A 287 -16.13 -6.86 -6.06
CA LEU A 287 -14.83 -7.24 -6.61
C LEU A 287 -14.98 -8.19 -7.79
N LYS A 288 -15.84 -9.21 -7.69
CA LYS A 288 -16.14 -10.13 -8.79
C LYS A 288 -16.63 -9.39 -10.03
N ALA A 289 -17.58 -8.46 -9.86
CA ALA A 289 -18.08 -7.64 -10.96
C ALA A 289 -16.98 -6.76 -11.57
N LYS A 290 -16.11 -6.18 -10.73
CA LYS A 290 -15.05 -5.28 -11.17
C LYS A 290 -13.93 -6.01 -11.93
N GLU A 291 -13.53 -7.18 -11.45
CA GLU A 291 -12.40 -7.94 -12.00
C GLU A 291 -12.84 -8.98 -13.05
N ASN A 292 -14.15 -9.18 -13.22
CA ASN A 292 -14.75 -10.21 -14.07
C ASN A 292 -14.20 -11.62 -13.77
N ARG A 293 -14.08 -11.96 -12.48
CA ARG A 293 -13.47 -13.20 -12.00
C ARG A 293 -14.12 -13.67 -10.72
N ASP A 294 -14.19 -14.99 -10.56
CA ASP A 294 -14.65 -15.59 -9.31
C ASP A 294 -13.62 -15.42 -8.20
N ILE A 295 -14.08 -14.88 -7.08
CA ILE A 295 -13.33 -14.77 -5.83
C ILE A 295 -14.16 -15.51 -4.79
N ASN A 296 -13.55 -16.50 -4.14
CA ASN A 296 -14.24 -17.46 -3.29
C ASN A 296 -13.90 -17.29 -1.81
N LEU A 297 -12.79 -16.61 -1.51
CA LEU A 297 -12.29 -16.40 -0.15
C LEU A 297 -11.61 -15.04 -0.03
N MET A 298 -11.88 -14.34 1.07
CA MET A 298 -11.12 -13.20 1.55
C MET A 298 -10.24 -13.62 2.73
N VAL A 299 -8.96 -13.29 2.70
CA VAL A 299 -8.00 -13.53 3.80
C VAL A 299 -7.51 -12.19 4.29
N VAL A 300 -7.61 -11.97 5.61
CA VAL A 300 -7.30 -10.69 6.25
C VAL A 300 -6.38 -10.84 7.47
N GLY A 301 -5.58 -9.80 7.73
CA GLY A 301 -4.82 -9.61 8.96
C GLY A 301 -5.57 -8.66 9.91
N HIS A 302 -4.85 -7.73 10.54
CA HIS A 302 -5.32 -6.53 11.27
C HIS A 302 -6.24 -6.75 12.49
N THR A 303 -7.34 -7.49 12.31
CA THR A 303 -8.24 -7.85 13.40
C THR A 303 -7.68 -9.07 14.14
N THR A 304 -7.01 -8.81 15.24
CA THR A 304 -6.27 -9.80 16.02
C THR A 304 -7.16 -10.87 16.67
N MET A 305 -6.84 -12.13 16.43
CA MET A 305 -7.42 -13.30 17.10
C MET A 305 -6.63 -13.61 18.36
N ARG A 306 -7.11 -13.13 19.51
CA ARG A 306 -6.39 -13.15 20.81
C ARG A 306 -6.19 -14.53 21.43
N ASP A 307 -6.92 -15.54 20.96
CA ASP A 307 -6.77 -16.93 21.37
C ASP A 307 -5.65 -17.67 20.60
N GLY A 308 -4.93 -16.97 19.71
CA GLY A 308 -3.83 -17.52 18.93
C GLY A 308 -4.28 -18.46 17.83
N LYS A 309 -5.55 -18.40 17.41
CA LYS A 309 -6.13 -19.29 16.39
C LYS A 309 -6.62 -18.50 15.18
N VAL A 310 -6.44 -19.08 14.01
CA VAL A 310 -7.00 -18.53 12.77
C VAL A 310 -8.53 -18.59 12.83
N GLY A 311 -9.18 -17.45 12.61
CA GLY A 311 -10.63 -17.36 12.54
C GLY A 311 -11.15 -17.73 11.15
N THR A 312 -12.30 -18.39 11.10
CA THR A 312 -12.99 -18.76 9.86
C THR A 312 -14.46 -18.39 9.98
N TRP A 313 -14.95 -17.59 9.05
CA TRP A 313 -16.24 -16.93 9.13
C TRP A 313 -17.04 -17.14 7.84
N CYS A 314 -18.35 -16.90 7.91
CA CYS A 314 -19.22 -16.89 6.73
C CYS A 314 -19.12 -18.15 5.86
N ALA A 315 -19.22 -19.32 6.49
CA ALA A 315 -19.08 -20.64 5.86
C ALA A 315 -17.75 -20.79 5.09
N GLY A 316 -16.66 -20.26 5.64
CA GLY A 316 -15.32 -20.38 5.06
C GLY A 316 -15.01 -19.39 3.95
N LYS A 317 -15.81 -18.32 3.78
CA LYS A 317 -15.57 -17.27 2.77
C LYS A 317 -14.72 -16.10 3.29
N LEU A 318 -14.45 -16.06 4.60
CA LEU A 318 -13.55 -15.10 5.23
C LEU A 318 -12.66 -15.82 6.24
N MET A 319 -11.36 -15.53 6.19
CA MET A 319 -10.37 -16.00 7.16
C MET A 319 -9.60 -14.84 7.77
N THR A 320 -9.49 -14.81 9.10
CA THR A 320 -8.67 -13.85 9.86
C THR A 320 -7.42 -14.55 10.36
N ILE A 321 -6.25 -14.10 9.91
CA ILE A 321 -4.98 -14.80 10.15
C ILE A 321 -3.97 -13.99 10.98
N ASP A 322 -4.32 -12.78 11.42
CA ASP A 322 -3.59 -12.13 12.51
C ASP A 322 -3.95 -12.85 13.83
N VAL A 323 -3.01 -13.68 14.31
CA VAL A 323 -3.14 -14.43 15.55
C VAL A 323 -2.32 -13.82 16.68
N ALA A 324 -1.94 -12.54 16.60
CA ALA A 324 -0.96 -11.89 17.49
C ALA A 324 0.39 -12.62 17.49
N MET A 325 1.00 -12.77 16.30
CA MET A 325 2.25 -13.54 16.17
C MET A 325 3.42 -12.86 16.88
N SER A 326 3.52 -11.54 16.79
CA SER A 326 4.60 -10.75 17.38
C SER A 326 4.62 -10.85 18.90
N ARG A 327 5.80 -11.04 19.49
CA ARG A 327 6.01 -10.96 20.95
C ARG A 327 5.97 -9.52 21.47
N TYR A 328 6.00 -8.53 20.58
CA TYR A 328 5.92 -7.11 20.92
C TYR A 328 4.48 -6.57 20.89
N VAL A 329 3.51 -7.40 20.53
CA VAL A 329 2.08 -7.11 20.67
C VAL A 329 1.61 -7.61 22.03
N GLU A 330 0.77 -6.82 22.70
CA GLU A 330 0.20 -7.19 24.00
C GLU A 330 -0.49 -8.56 23.92
N ASN A 331 -0.12 -9.47 24.83
CA ASN A 331 -0.61 -10.86 24.84
C ASN A 331 -0.32 -11.67 23.57
N GLY A 332 0.63 -11.24 22.76
CA GLY A 332 1.06 -11.93 21.54
C GLY A 332 2.09 -13.04 21.78
N GLY A 333 2.82 -13.37 20.72
CA GLY A 333 3.83 -14.44 20.70
C GLY A 333 3.30 -15.78 20.18
N TYR A 334 2.13 -15.84 19.54
CA TYR A 334 1.65 -17.06 18.91
C TYR A 334 2.37 -17.32 17.57
N GLU A 335 2.05 -18.45 16.93
CA GLU A 335 2.55 -18.73 15.59
C GLU A 335 1.50 -19.47 14.78
N ALA A 336 1.09 -18.87 13.66
CA ALA A 336 0.24 -19.53 12.70
C ALA A 336 0.53 -19.06 11.27
N PHE A 337 0.26 -19.93 10.31
CA PHE A 337 0.14 -19.55 8.91
C PHE A 337 -0.91 -20.42 8.24
N VAL A 338 -1.44 -19.94 7.11
CA VAL A 338 -2.40 -20.69 6.30
C VAL A 338 -1.74 -21.07 5.00
N SER A 339 -1.86 -22.32 4.59
CA SER A 339 -1.47 -22.76 3.25
C SER A 339 -2.68 -23.17 2.44
N PHE A 340 -2.64 -22.89 1.14
CA PHE A 340 -3.60 -23.37 0.17
C PHE A 340 -2.89 -24.31 -0.79
N LEU A 341 -3.29 -25.58 -0.80
CA LEU A 341 -2.77 -26.57 -1.75
C LEU A 341 -3.01 -26.12 -3.21
N PRO A 342 -2.21 -26.62 -4.17
CA PRO A 342 -2.42 -26.33 -5.59
C PRO A 342 -3.85 -26.65 -6.04
N MET A 343 -4.41 -25.80 -6.92
CA MET A 343 -5.74 -26.03 -7.48
C MET A 343 -5.77 -27.28 -8.37
N LEU A 344 -4.69 -27.52 -9.10
CA LEU A 344 -4.57 -28.68 -9.99
C LEU A 344 -3.90 -29.84 -9.26
N LYS A 345 -4.68 -30.88 -8.97
CA LYS A 345 -4.18 -32.16 -8.46
C LYS A 345 -4.09 -33.18 -9.59
N LYS A 346 -2.90 -33.75 -9.81
CA LYS A 346 -2.73 -34.87 -10.75
C LYS A 346 -3.21 -36.16 -10.08
N VAL A 347 -4.19 -36.83 -10.67
CA VAL A 347 -4.68 -38.14 -10.23
C VAL A 347 -4.66 -39.08 -11.43
N LYS A 348 -3.69 -40.01 -11.47
CA LYS A 348 -3.40 -40.88 -12.62
C LYS A 348 -3.22 -40.04 -13.90
N ARG A 349 -4.03 -40.28 -14.95
CA ARG A 349 -4.03 -39.53 -16.22
C ARG A 349 -4.99 -38.33 -16.25
N LYS A 350 -5.75 -38.05 -15.18
CA LYS A 350 -6.72 -36.95 -15.12
C LYS A 350 -6.22 -35.80 -14.23
N LYS A 351 -6.57 -34.57 -14.59
CA LYS A 351 -6.39 -33.38 -13.75
C LYS A 351 -7.69 -33.11 -13.01
N LEU A 352 -7.64 -33.12 -11.69
CA LEU A 352 -8.75 -32.71 -10.83
C LEU A 352 -8.53 -31.24 -10.42
N VAL A 353 -9.57 -30.42 -10.51
CA VAL A 353 -9.57 -29.04 -10.01
C VAL A 353 -10.21 -29.05 -8.64
N LEU A 354 -9.44 -28.71 -7.61
CA LEU A 354 -9.93 -28.63 -6.23
C LEU A 354 -10.56 -27.27 -5.96
N GLY A 355 -11.68 -27.26 -5.22
CA GLY A 355 -12.32 -26.04 -4.74
C GLY A 355 -11.46 -25.30 -3.71
N THR A 356 -11.74 -24.01 -3.48
CA THR A 356 -10.98 -23.17 -2.53
C THR A 356 -10.97 -23.75 -1.12
N ALA A 357 -12.14 -24.14 -0.61
CA ALA A 357 -12.32 -24.67 0.74
C ALA A 357 -11.55 -25.99 0.97
N GLU A 358 -11.47 -26.86 -0.05
CA GLU A 358 -10.76 -28.14 0.02
C GLU A 358 -9.24 -28.00 0.08
N ARG A 359 -8.70 -26.82 -0.26
CA ARG A 359 -7.26 -26.56 -0.35
C ARG A 359 -6.70 -25.94 0.93
N VAL A 360 -7.54 -25.43 1.82
CA VAL A 360 -7.12 -24.68 3.02
C VAL A 360 -6.52 -25.63 4.06
N GLN A 361 -5.36 -25.27 4.58
CA GLN A 361 -4.73 -25.92 5.73
C GLN A 361 -4.18 -24.85 6.67
N THR A 362 -4.52 -24.94 7.94
CA THR A 362 -3.99 -24.06 8.99
C THR A 362 -2.88 -24.77 9.74
N HIS A 363 -1.79 -24.06 9.99
CA HIS A 363 -0.60 -24.58 10.64
C HIS A 363 -0.29 -23.77 11.89
N TYR A 364 0.07 -24.47 12.97
CA TYR A 364 0.46 -23.88 14.25
C TYR A 364 1.81 -24.46 14.69
N PRO A 365 2.94 -23.87 14.28
CA PRO A 365 4.26 -24.44 14.58
C PRO A 365 4.54 -24.65 16.07
N LEU A 366 3.99 -23.80 16.94
CA LEU A 366 4.08 -23.95 18.40
C LEU A 366 2.94 -24.77 19.02
N GLY A 367 1.93 -25.14 18.23
CA GLY A 367 0.66 -25.65 18.70
C GLY A 367 -0.43 -24.56 18.77
N PRO A 368 -1.71 -24.93 18.60
CA PRO A 368 -2.82 -23.97 18.53
C PRO A 368 -3.01 -23.26 19.86
N GLY A 369 -2.98 -21.92 19.86
CA GLY A 369 -3.10 -21.13 21.08
C GLY A 369 -1.90 -21.24 22.03
N VAL A 370 -0.76 -21.76 21.55
CA VAL A 370 0.48 -21.83 22.32
C VAL A 370 1.36 -20.63 21.96
N ARG A 371 1.86 -19.94 22.98
CA ARG A 371 2.76 -18.80 22.83
C ARG A 371 4.21 -19.26 22.91
N ALA A 372 5.08 -18.59 22.17
CA ALA A 372 6.51 -18.64 22.39
C ALA A 372 6.81 -18.16 23.82
N ALA A 373 7.83 -18.74 24.44
CA ALA A 373 8.37 -18.17 25.67
C ALA A 373 8.71 -16.69 25.40
N LEU A 374 8.29 -15.81 26.31
CA LEU A 374 8.73 -14.42 26.28
C LEU A 374 10.25 -14.42 26.26
N LEU A 375 10.85 -13.57 25.43
CA LEU A 375 12.26 -13.27 25.58
C LEU A 375 12.44 -12.83 27.03
N ALA A 376 13.27 -13.52 27.80
CA ALA A 376 13.70 -13.02 29.09
C ALA A 376 14.16 -11.58 28.85
N SER A 377 13.68 -10.64 29.66
CA SER A 377 14.01 -9.22 29.54
C SER A 377 15.50 -9.03 29.77
N THR A 378 16.31 -9.29 28.77
CA THR A 378 17.74 -9.00 28.76
C THR A 378 17.93 -7.68 28.04
N GLU A 379 17.26 -6.63 28.50
CA GLU A 379 17.66 -5.24 28.24
C GLU A 379 17.25 -4.40 29.46
N ALA A 380 18.26 -4.18 30.31
CA ALA A 380 18.39 -3.02 31.18
C ALA A 380 19.06 -1.89 30.40
#